data_AF-A0AAD9GTL6-F1
#
_entry.id   AF-A0AAD9GTL6-F1
#
_cell.length_a   1.000
_cell.length_b   1.000
_cell.length_c   1.000
_cell.angle_alpha   90.00
_cell.angle_beta   90.00
_cell.angle_gamma   90.00
#
_symmetry.space_group_name_H-M   'P 1'
#
loop_
_entity.id
_entity.type
_entity.pdbx_description
1 polymer ?
#
loop_
_entity_poly.entity_id
_entity_poly.type
_entity_poly.pdbx_seq_one_letter_code
_entity_poly.pdbx_strand_id
1 'polypeptide(L)'
;MAISDDKDTLVKRHLDMVKKSEEQLTSIAHGAFDTAALQQELAQALEDDRIYKLTDNMKKRAIHTAANYDEFKNLVACADLKPISQKELRDFSQADRQTNIPFKKKTSRKKAANERRFQPAAPALDVPPATAVDFCRNWKRYLKTTNAKYRYLELTTPERLADMFKADIDSDLMRRLLKFWCPLGTRKLWIRAQGNQLRQHLL
;
A
#
# COMPACT_ATOMS: atom_id res chain seq x y z
N MET A 1 38.17 -39.42 -2.40
CA MET A 1 39.34 -39.11 -3.25
C MET A 1 38.90 -38.03 -4.25
N ALA A 2 38.71 -36.78 -3.80
CA ALA A 2 38.19 -35.67 -4.64
C ALA A 2 38.35 -34.29 -3.94
N ILE A 3 39.54 -33.96 -3.44
CA ILE A 3 39.82 -32.65 -2.81
C ILE A 3 41.08 -32.00 -3.42
N SER A 4 41.55 -32.49 -4.58
CA SER A 4 42.80 -32.01 -5.20
C SER A 4 42.57 -31.03 -6.36
N ASP A 5 41.39 -31.03 -6.99
CA ASP A 5 41.15 -30.32 -8.26
C ASP A 5 40.85 -28.82 -8.11
N ASP A 6 40.56 -28.33 -6.90
CA ASP A 6 40.16 -26.93 -6.67
C ASP A 6 41.35 -25.97 -6.48
N LYS A 7 42.53 -26.51 -6.12
CA LYS A 7 43.76 -25.71 -6.00
C LYS A 7 44.40 -25.44 -7.36
N ASP A 8 44.38 -26.42 -8.26
CA ASP A 8 44.97 -26.27 -9.59
C ASP A 8 44.17 -25.28 -10.47
N THR A 9 42.84 -25.22 -10.35
CA THR A 9 42.01 -24.22 -11.02
C THR A 9 42.23 -22.81 -10.48
N LEU A 10 42.44 -22.64 -9.17
CA LEU A 10 42.70 -21.33 -8.57
C LEU A 10 44.09 -20.81 -8.96
N VAL A 11 45.10 -21.68 -8.94
CA VAL A 11 46.46 -21.36 -9.39
C VAL A 11 46.46 -21.02 -10.87
N LYS A 12 45.71 -21.75 -11.70
CA LYS A 12 45.61 -21.50 -13.14
C LYS A 12 44.94 -20.16 -13.46
N ARG A 13 43.85 -19.81 -12.75
CA ARG A 13 43.22 -18.49 -12.87
C ARG A 13 44.15 -17.35 -12.45
N HIS A 14 44.92 -17.55 -11.38
CA HIS A 14 45.90 -16.56 -10.95
C HIS A 14 47.02 -16.39 -11.96
N LEU A 15 47.53 -17.50 -12.53
CA LEU A 15 48.58 -17.47 -13.55
C LEU A 15 48.11 -16.81 -14.86
N ASP A 16 46.86 -17.04 -15.28
CA ASP A 16 46.27 -16.40 -16.45
C ASP A 16 46.03 -14.89 -16.21
N MET A 17 45.67 -14.50 -14.98
CA MET A 17 45.51 -13.10 -14.60
C MET A 17 46.86 -12.35 -14.58
N VAL A 18 47.93 -13.00 -14.09
CA VAL A 18 49.29 -12.43 -14.10
C VAL A 18 49.81 -12.30 -15.53
N LYS A 19 49.66 -13.32 -16.38
CA LYS A 19 50.05 -13.24 -17.80
C LYS A 19 49.33 -12.13 -18.54
N LYS A 20 48.02 -11.98 -18.32
CA LYS A 20 47.23 -10.88 -18.89
C LYS A 20 47.76 -9.50 -18.45
N SER A 21 48.18 -9.37 -17.19
CA SER A 21 48.78 -8.13 -16.68
C SER A 21 50.16 -7.85 -17.27
N GLU A 22 51.00 -8.87 -17.49
CA GLU A 22 52.32 -8.73 -18.10
C GLU A 22 52.22 -8.32 -19.58
N GLU A 23 51.29 -8.91 -20.33
CA GLU A 23 51.00 -8.54 -21.72
C GLU A 23 50.49 -7.09 -21.82
N GLN A 24 49.61 -6.67 -20.91
CA GLN A 24 49.16 -5.27 -20.81
C GLN A 24 50.30 -4.30 -20.50
N LEU A 25 51.28 -4.69 -19.68
CA LEU A 25 52.45 -3.86 -19.35
C LEU A 25 53.42 -3.72 -20.54
N THR A 26 53.58 -4.76 -21.37
CA THR A 26 54.45 -4.69 -22.56
C THR A 26 53.88 -3.82 -23.69
N SER A 27 52.56 -3.67 -23.78
CA SER A 27 51.90 -2.78 -24.74
C SER A 27 52.23 -1.29 -24.49
N ILE A 28 52.51 -0.90 -23.25
CA ILE A 28 52.79 0.49 -22.87
C ILE A 28 54.21 0.91 -23.31
N ALA A 29 55.16 -0.03 -23.38
CA ALA A 29 56.55 0.24 -23.79
C ALA A 29 56.72 0.49 -25.30
N HIS A 30 55.68 0.20 -26.10
CA HIS A 30 55.72 0.26 -27.56
C HIS A 30 54.79 1.32 -28.17
N GLY A 31 54.52 2.44 -27.50
CA GLY A 31 54.01 3.68 -28.12
C GLY A 31 52.65 3.61 -28.86
N ALA A 32 52.04 2.43 -28.97
CA ALA A 32 50.72 2.20 -29.52
C ALA A 32 49.71 2.36 -28.39
N PHE A 33 49.37 3.62 -28.10
CA PHE A 33 48.35 3.97 -27.12
C PHE A 33 46.97 3.76 -27.74
N ASP A 34 46.40 2.57 -27.53
CA ASP A 34 45.05 2.24 -28.00
C ASP A 34 44.00 2.98 -27.15
N THR A 35 43.64 4.18 -27.61
CA THR A 35 42.62 5.03 -27.00
C THR A 35 41.27 4.32 -26.88
N ALA A 36 40.94 3.43 -27.82
CA ALA A 36 39.69 2.67 -27.82
C ALA A 36 39.64 1.64 -26.68
N ALA A 37 40.74 0.93 -26.41
CA ALA A 37 40.83 -0.04 -25.32
C ALA A 37 40.70 0.65 -23.95
N LEU A 38 41.38 1.78 -23.78
CA LEU A 38 41.28 2.61 -22.58
C LEU A 38 39.87 3.18 -22.35
N GLN A 39 39.20 3.63 -23.40
CA GLN A 39 37.81 4.08 -23.31
C GLN A 39 36.87 2.95 -22.87
N GLN A 40 37.11 1.72 -23.36
CA GLN A 40 36.36 0.55 -22.95
C GLN A 40 36.62 0.18 -21.48
N GLU A 41 37.88 0.19 -21.04
CA GLU A 41 38.23 -0.07 -19.64
C GLU A 41 37.62 0.98 -18.70
N LEU A 42 37.65 2.25 -19.09
CA LEU A 42 36.99 3.31 -18.33
C LEU A 42 35.47 3.13 -18.27
N ALA A 43 34.84 2.78 -19.38
CA ALA A 43 33.40 2.51 -19.41
C ALA A 43 33.03 1.32 -18.50
N GLN A 44 33.85 0.27 -18.49
CA GLN A 44 33.68 -0.89 -17.61
C GLN A 44 33.82 -0.49 -16.14
N ALA A 45 34.89 0.23 -15.79
CA ALA A 45 35.13 0.68 -14.41
C ALA A 45 33.99 1.56 -13.86
N LEU A 46 33.38 2.39 -14.72
CA LEU A 46 32.23 3.20 -14.35
C LEU A 46 30.98 2.36 -14.07
N GLU A 47 30.70 1.34 -14.89
CA GLU A 47 29.54 0.47 -14.65
C GLU A 47 29.75 -0.40 -13.40
N ASP A 48 30.97 -0.89 -13.18
CA ASP A 48 31.32 -1.66 -11.97
C ASP A 48 31.12 -0.82 -10.70
N ASP A 49 31.56 0.44 -10.71
CA ASP A 49 31.35 1.38 -9.59
C ASP A 49 29.86 1.71 -9.40
N ARG A 50 29.09 1.79 -10.49
CA ARG A 50 27.64 1.98 -10.45
C ARG A 50 26.95 0.79 -9.76
N ILE A 51 27.26 -0.43 -10.17
CA ILE A 51 26.72 -1.67 -9.60
C ILE A 51 27.13 -1.83 -8.13
N TYR A 52 28.40 -1.55 -7.81
CA TYR A 52 28.91 -1.60 -6.44
C TYR A 52 28.12 -0.68 -5.52
N LYS A 53 27.91 0.58 -5.93
CA LYS A 53 27.13 1.56 -5.16
C LYS A 53 25.67 1.15 -4.98
N LEU A 54 25.03 0.61 -6.02
CA LEU A 54 23.65 0.11 -5.94
C LEU A 54 23.53 -1.05 -4.96
N THR A 55 24.43 -2.02 -5.07
CA THR A 55 24.47 -3.19 -4.19
C THR A 55 24.75 -2.81 -2.75
N ASP A 56 25.69 -1.89 -2.49
CA ASP A 56 25.99 -1.40 -1.15
C ASP A 56 24.80 -0.63 -0.54
N ASN A 57 24.15 0.22 -1.32
CA ASN A 57 22.94 0.90 -0.87
C ASN A 57 21.83 -0.11 -0.52
N MET A 58 21.63 -1.12 -1.36
CA MET A 58 20.64 -2.17 -1.11
C MET A 58 21.00 -2.99 0.12
N LYS A 59 22.26 -3.38 0.32
CA LYS A 59 22.73 -4.06 1.54
C LYS A 59 22.40 -3.26 2.79
N LYS A 60 22.73 -1.96 2.80
CA LYS A 60 22.42 -1.06 3.93
C LYS A 60 20.92 -1.01 4.23
N ARG A 61 20.08 -0.92 3.20
CA ARG A 61 18.62 -0.92 3.35
C ARG A 61 18.09 -2.27 3.81
N ALA A 62 18.59 -3.36 3.24
CA ALA A 62 18.16 -4.72 3.51
C ALA A 62 18.52 -5.17 4.94
N ILE A 63 19.63 -4.70 5.52
CA ILE A 63 19.96 -4.94 6.94
C ILE A 63 18.83 -4.49 7.88
N HIS A 64 18.18 -3.37 7.55
CA HIS A 64 17.09 -2.84 8.37
C HIS A 64 15.70 -3.37 7.99
N THR A 65 15.54 -3.90 6.77
CA THR A 65 14.24 -4.27 6.23
C THR A 65 13.97 -5.78 6.34
N ALA A 66 14.99 -6.62 6.15
CA ALA A 66 14.82 -8.06 6.08
C ALA A 66 14.72 -8.69 7.49
N ALA A 67 13.81 -9.65 7.64
CA ALA A 67 13.69 -10.44 8.87
C ALA A 67 14.59 -11.69 8.86
N ASN A 68 14.95 -12.18 7.65
CA ASN A 68 15.70 -13.42 7.45
C ASN A 68 16.84 -13.23 6.45
N TYR A 69 17.87 -14.09 6.54
CA TYR A 69 19.02 -14.02 5.63
C TYR A 69 18.65 -14.28 4.17
N ASP A 70 17.71 -15.19 3.91
CA ASP A 70 17.28 -15.51 2.55
C ASP A 70 16.58 -14.30 1.90
N GLU A 71 15.75 -13.59 2.65
CA GLU A 71 15.14 -12.33 2.22
C GLU A 71 16.20 -11.26 1.94
N PHE A 72 17.19 -11.11 2.82
CA PHE A 72 18.31 -10.20 2.61
C PHE A 72 19.06 -10.51 1.31
N LYS A 73 19.38 -11.79 1.07
CA LYS A 73 20.08 -12.25 -0.14
C LYS A 73 19.26 -11.91 -1.40
N ASN A 74 17.95 -12.17 -1.35
CA ASN A 74 17.05 -11.89 -2.47
C ASN A 74 16.92 -10.39 -2.75
N LEU A 75 16.86 -9.55 -1.72
CA LEU A 75 16.83 -8.10 -1.89
C LEU A 75 18.12 -7.57 -2.52
N VAL A 76 19.27 -8.02 -2.06
CA VAL A 76 20.58 -7.62 -2.60
C VAL A 76 20.76 -8.11 -4.03
N ALA A 77 20.30 -9.32 -4.37
CA ALA A 77 20.34 -9.84 -5.74
C ALA A 77 19.49 -9.01 -6.72
N CYS A 78 18.44 -8.34 -6.23
CA CYS A 78 17.56 -7.49 -7.01
C CYS A 78 18.02 -6.02 -7.08
N ALA A 79 19.20 -5.67 -6.58
CA ALA A 79 19.69 -4.28 -6.51
C ALA A 79 19.86 -3.61 -7.89
N ASP A 80 20.22 -4.40 -8.90
CA ASP A 80 20.55 -3.90 -10.23
C ASP A 80 19.33 -3.80 -11.17
N LEU A 81 18.14 -4.17 -10.67
CA LEU A 81 16.91 -4.10 -11.45
C LEU A 81 16.52 -2.65 -11.72
N LYS A 82 16.34 -2.33 -13.00
CA LYS A 82 15.88 -1.01 -13.43
C LYS A 82 14.42 -0.81 -12.99
N PRO A 83 14.09 0.32 -12.33
CA PRO A 83 12.71 0.62 -12.01
C PRO A 83 11.91 0.73 -13.31
N ILE A 84 10.78 0.03 -13.37
CA ILE A 84 9.93 -0.02 -14.56
C ILE A 84 9.44 1.39 -14.88
N SER A 85 9.60 1.81 -16.14
CA SER A 85 9.12 3.12 -16.57
C SER A 85 7.60 3.12 -16.76
N GLN A 86 6.94 4.28 -16.59
CA GLN A 86 5.49 4.37 -16.80
C GLN A 86 5.05 3.97 -18.22
N LYS A 87 5.92 4.13 -19.21
CA LYS A 87 5.68 3.69 -20.59
C LYS A 87 5.66 2.17 -20.67
N GLU A 88 6.66 1.52 -20.10
CA GLU A 88 6.72 0.05 -20.00
C GLU A 88 5.53 -0.51 -19.21
N LEU A 89 5.11 0.13 -18.12
CA LEU A 89 3.88 -0.23 -17.39
C LEU A 89 2.63 -0.20 -18.27
N ARG A 90 2.52 0.76 -19.21
CA ARG A 90 1.42 0.83 -20.16
C ARG A 90 1.54 -0.25 -21.22
N ASP A 91 2.76 -0.54 -21.69
CA ASP A 91 3.01 -1.58 -22.68
C ASP A 91 2.72 -2.97 -22.11
N PHE A 92 3.12 -3.27 -20.87
CA PHE A 92 2.70 -4.47 -20.12
C PHE A 92 1.19 -4.53 -19.87
N SER A 93 0.50 -3.38 -19.81
CA SER A 93 -0.96 -3.35 -19.65
C SER A 93 -1.73 -3.59 -20.95
N GLN A 94 -1.08 -3.40 -22.10
CA GLN A 94 -1.65 -3.58 -23.44
C GLN A 94 -1.28 -4.93 -24.06
N ALA A 95 -0.04 -5.37 -23.86
CA ALA A 95 0.40 -6.70 -24.21
C ALA A 95 -0.24 -7.70 -23.23
N ASP A 96 -1.24 -8.42 -23.72
CA ASP A 96 -1.78 -9.61 -23.06
C ASP A 96 -2.72 -9.39 -21.86
N ARG A 97 -3.63 -8.41 -21.97
CA ARG A 97 -5.00 -8.65 -21.48
C ARG A 97 -5.73 -9.64 -22.38
N GLN A 98 -5.12 -10.80 -22.68
CA GLN A 98 -5.85 -12.04 -22.94
C GLN A 98 -6.39 -12.54 -21.60
N THR A 99 -7.16 -11.71 -20.91
CA THR A 99 -8.15 -12.28 -20.03
C THR A 99 -9.10 -13.01 -20.97
N ASN A 100 -9.20 -14.33 -20.85
CA ASN A 100 -10.27 -15.14 -21.44
C ASN A 100 -11.64 -14.78 -20.82
N ILE A 101 -11.89 -13.49 -20.62
CA ILE A 101 -13.11 -12.92 -20.09
C ILE A 101 -13.68 -12.12 -21.26
N PRO A 102 -14.57 -12.72 -22.08
CA PRO A 102 -15.18 -11.99 -23.18
C PRO A 102 -16.05 -10.86 -22.61
N PHE A 103 -15.49 -9.65 -22.56
CA PHE A 103 -16.23 -8.46 -22.19
C PHE A 103 -17.17 -8.10 -23.36
N LYS A 104 -18.36 -8.72 -23.38
CA LYS A 104 -19.43 -8.35 -24.30
C LYS A 104 -19.99 -6.99 -23.89
N LYS A 105 -19.58 -5.94 -24.60
CA LYS A 105 -20.17 -4.60 -24.51
C LYS A 105 -21.59 -4.67 -25.11
N LYS A 106 -22.59 -4.96 -24.27
CA LYS A 106 -23.99 -4.95 -24.70
C LYS A 106 -24.43 -3.49 -24.86
N THR A 107 -24.56 -3.06 -26.11
CA THR A 107 -25.35 -1.89 -26.46
C THR A 107 -26.81 -2.18 -26.08
N SER A 108 -27.38 -1.24 -25.33
CA SER A 108 -28.82 -1.03 -25.09
C SER A 108 -29.76 -2.24 -25.21
N ARG A 109 -30.16 -2.82 -24.06
CA ARG A 109 -31.58 -3.11 -23.79
C ARG A 109 -31.82 -3.52 -22.33
N LYS A 110 -32.74 -2.74 -21.72
CA LYS A 110 -33.64 -3.02 -20.60
C LYS A 110 -33.08 -3.81 -19.41
N LYS A 111 -33.02 -3.10 -18.27
CA LYS A 111 -32.95 -3.64 -16.90
C LYS A 111 -33.84 -4.88 -16.76
N ALA A 112 -33.24 -6.06 -16.70
CA ALA A 112 -33.87 -7.26 -16.17
C ALA A 112 -32.88 -7.90 -15.19
N ALA A 113 -33.10 -7.56 -13.92
CA ALA A 113 -33.00 -8.43 -12.75
C ALA A 113 -32.08 -9.67 -12.88
N ASN A 114 -30.78 -9.52 -12.64
CA ASN A 114 -30.01 -10.43 -11.77
C ASN A 114 -28.61 -9.90 -11.48
N GLU A 115 -28.52 -8.64 -11.04
CA GLU A 115 -27.43 -8.34 -10.12
C GLU A 115 -27.90 -8.89 -8.78
N ARG A 116 -27.18 -9.88 -8.24
CA ARG A 116 -27.07 -10.06 -6.80
C ARG A 116 -26.44 -8.79 -6.23
N ARG A 117 -27.24 -7.74 -6.21
CA ARG A 117 -27.14 -6.73 -5.20
C ARG A 117 -27.38 -7.52 -3.92
N PHE A 118 -26.34 -7.70 -3.12
CA PHE A 118 -26.57 -7.56 -1.70
C PHE A 118 -27.05 -6.11 -1.49
N GLN A 119 -28.31 -5.86 -1.85
CA GLN A 119 -29.14 -5.01 -1.03
C GLN A 119 -29.29 -5.85 0.24
N PRO A 120 -28.73 -5.44 1.38
CA PRO A 120 -29.49 -5.68 2.58
C PRO A 120 -30.85 -5.06 2.24
N ALA A 121 -31.89 -5.90 2.18
CA ALA A 121 -33.26 -5.42 2.34
C ALA A 121 -33.18 -4.30 3.34
N ALA A 122 -33.56 -3.06 2.94
CA ALA A 122 -33.40 -1.87 3.77
C ALA A 122 -33.69 -2.30 5.20
N PRO A 123 -32.67 -2.48 6.06
CA PRO A 123 -32.94 -3.05 7.36
C PRO A 123 -33.86 -2.02 7.93
N ALA A 124 -35.08 -2.45 8.26
CA ALA A 124 -36.13 -1.56 8.72
C ALA A 124 -35.43 -0.59 9.66
N LEU A 125 -35.37 0.69 9.27
CA LEU A 125 -34.62 1.70 10.03
C LEU A 125 -35.20 1.85 11.45
N ASP A 126 -36.31 1.16 11.69
CA ASP A 126 -37.10 0.98 12.91
C ASP A 126 -36.69 -0.27 13.73
N VAL A 127 -35.79 -1.14 13.24
CA VAL A 127 -35.30 -2.33 13.97
C VAL A 127 -33.92 -2.04 14.55
N PRO A 128 -33.73 -2.21 15.86
CA PRO A 128 -32.49 -1.82 16.51
C PRO A 128 -31.35 -2.79 16.13
N PRO A 129 -30.18 -2.27 15.70
CA PRO A 129 -29.04 -3.09 15.26
C PRO A 129 -28.54 -4.01 16.38
N ALA A 130 -28.33 -5.28 16.05
CA ALA A 130 -27.87 -6.30 17.01
C ALA A 130 -26.36 -6.18 17.33
N THR A 131 -25.56 -5.65 16.40
CA THR A 131 -24.09 -5.65 16.50
C THR A 131 -23.50 -4.27 16.22
N ALA A 132 -22.40 -3.90 16.88
CA ALA A 132 -21.68 -2.64 16.64
C ALA A 132 -21.28 -2.45 15.17
N VAL A 133 -20.92 -3.53 14.48
CA VAL A 133 -20.56 -3.53 13.05
C VAL A 133 -21.77 -3.15 12.19
N ASP A 134 -22.97 -3.66 12.50
CA ASP A 134 -24.20 -3.32 11.80
C ASP A 134 -24.57 -1.85 12.04
N PHE A 135 -24.36 -1.34 13.25
CA PHE A 135 -24.52 0.09 13.55
C PHE A 135 -23.59 0.94 12.69
N CYS A 136 -22.28 0.67 12.71
CA CYS A 136 -21.28 1.42 11.94
C CYS A 136 -21.57 1.37 10.43
N ARG A 137 -21.94 0.19 9.91
CA ARG A 137 -22.32 0.00 8.51
C ARG A 137 -23.56 0.80 8.15
N ASN A 138 -24.59 0.75 8.98
CA ASN A 138 -25.83 1.48 8.74
C ASN A 138 -25.61 3.00 8.82
N TRP A 139 -24.85 3.46 9.82
CA TRP A 139 -24.47 4.86 10.01
C TRP A 139 -23.73 5.45 8.81
N LYS A 140 -22.77 4.71 8.23
CA LYS A 140 -21.99 5.16 7.07
C LYS A 140 -22.79 5.08 5.76
N ARG A 141 -23.66 4.07 5.58
CA ARG A 141 -24.31 3.78 4.28
C ARG A 141 -25.71 4.40 4.11
N TYR A 142 -26.56 4.32 5.13
CA TYR A 142 -28.00 4.63 4.99
C TYR A 142 -28.40 5.95 5.65
N LEU A 143 -27.69 6.36 6.70
CA LEU A 143 -28.02 7.57 7.44
C LEU A 143 -27.31 8.78 6.85
N LYS A 144 -27.86 9.32 5.76
CA LYS A 144 -27.34 10.54 5.10
C LYS A 144 -27.95 11.83 5.65
N THR A 145 -29.21 11.79 6.05
CA THR A 145 -29.93 12.94 6.60
C THR A 145 -29.77 13.05 8.11
N THR A 146 -29.68 14.29 8.60
CA THR A 146 -29.54 14.64 10.01
C THR A 146 -30.72 14.14 10.85
N ASN A 147 -31.94 14.20 10.32
CA ASN A 147 -33.16 13.75 11.01
C ASN A 147 -33.21 12.21 11.18
N ALA A 148 -32.84 11.46 10.12
CA ALA A 148 -32.77 10.00 10.20
C ALA A 148 -31.73 9.52 11.24
N LYS A 149 -30.62 10.25 11.40
CA LYS A 149 -29.62 9.99 12.47
C LYS A 149 -30.19 10.14 13.86
N TYR A 150 -31.01 11.17 14.09
CA TYR A 150 -31.67 11.35 15.38
C TYR A 150 -32.67 10.25 15.67
N ARG A 151 -33.53 9.91 14.71
CA ARG A 151 -34.52 8.83 14.88
C ARG A 151 -33.85 7.50 15.18
N TYR A 152 -32.77 7.19 14.48
CA TYR A 152 -32.01 5.97 14.72
C TYR A 152 -31.30 5.95 16.08
N LEU A 153 -30.78 7.09 16.55
CA LEU A 153 -30.22 7.23 17.89
C LEU A 153 -31.28 7.18 18.99
N GLU A 154 -32.50 7.65 18.72
CA GLU A 154 -33.63 7.57 19.64
C GLU A 154 -34.12 6.12 19.78
N LEU A 155 -34.04 5.33 18.71
CA LEU A 155 -34.34 3.89 18.70
C LEU A 155 -33.24 3.06 19.41
N THR A 156 -31.98 3.46 19.30
CA THR A 156 -30.88 2.81 20.02
C THR A 156 -30.67 3.48 21.37
N THR A 157 -31.27 2.93 22.42
CA THR A 157 -31.11 3.43 23.80
C THR A 157 -29.63 3.56 24.19
N PRO A 158 -29.27 4.58 25.00
CA PRO A 158 -27.88 4.89 25.34
C PRO A 158 -27.18 3.76 26.11
N GLU A 159 -27.92 2.97 26.90
CA GLU A 159 -27.42 1.82 27.66
C GLU A 159 -26.97 0.69 26.72
N ARG A 160 -27.79 0.38 25.72
CA ARG A 160 -27.47 -0.62 24.70
C ARG A 160 -26.33 -0.17 23.80
N LEU A 161 -26.25 1.13 23.51
CA LEU A 161 -25.13 1.70 22.77
C LEU A 161 -23.82 1.53 23.55
N ALA A 162 -23.83 1.80 24.85
CA ALA A 162 -22.66 1.59 25.71
C ALA A 162 -22.24 0.10 25.72
N ASP A 163 -23.19 -0.83 25.83
CA ASP A 163 -22.94 -2.28 25.79
C ASP A 163 -22.40 -2.77 24.45
N MET A 164 -22.95 -2.30 23.33
CA MET A 164 -22.51 -2.67 21.98
C MET A 164 -21.09 -2.19 21.69
N PHE A 165 -20.71 -1.04 22.24
CA PHE A 165 -19.45 -0.37 21.96
C PHE A 165 -18.39 -0.54 23.07
N LYS A 166 -18.57 -1.49 23.99
CA LYS A 166 -17.57 -1.81 25.04
C LYS A 166 -16.21 -2.22 24.49
N ALA A 167 -16.19 -2.91 23.35
CA ALA A 167 -14.98 -3.48 22.79
C ALA A 167 -14.12 -2.43 22.05
N ASP A 168 -14.73 -1.65 21.16
CA ASP A 168 -14.04 -0.58 20.43
C ASP A 168 -15.05 0.35 19.74
N ILE A 169 -14.73 1.64 19.63
CA ILE A 169 -15.49 2.64 18.87
C ILE A 169 -14.60 3.18 17.76
N ASP A 170 -15.08 3.03 16.52
CA ASP A 170 -14.46 3.66 15.34
C ASP A 170 -14.31 5.19 15.58
N SER A 171 -13.07 5.67 15.56
CA SER A 171 -12.73 7.07 15.87
C SER A 171 -13.38 8.08 14.91
N ASP A 172 -13.66 7.67 13.67
CA ASP A 172 -14.35 8.46 12.66
C ASP A 172 -15.87 8.49 12.91
N LEU A 173 -16.46 7.43 13.49
CA LEU A 173 -17.82 7.46 14.02
C LEU A 173 -17.94 8.48 15.17
N MET A 174 -17.06 8.41 16.16
CA MET A 174 -17.10 9.31 17.32
C MET A 174 -16.91 10.79 16.91
N ARG A 175 -15.97 11.06 15.99
CA ARG A 175 -15.78 12.39 15.41
C ARG A 175 -17.07 12.94 14.78
N ARG A 176 -17.81 12.10 14.05
CA ARG A 176 -19.07 12.50 13.41
C ARG A 176 -20.18 12.73 14.43
N LEU A 177 -20.25 11.93 15.48
CA LEU A 177 -21.18 12.13 16.59
C LEU A 177 -20.89 13.43 17.34
N LEU A 178 -19.62 13.71 17.67
CA LEU A 178 -19.19 14.97 18.30
C LEU A 178 -19.51 16.18 17.42
N LYS A 179 -19.22 16.12 16.11
CA LYS A 179 -19.56 17.20 15.16
C LYS A 179 -21.07 17.43 15.06
N PHE A 180 -21.86 16.39 15.28
CA PHE A 180 -23.32 16.46 15.27
C PHE A 180 -23.91 16.96 16.59
N TRP A 181 -23.29 16.64 17.74
CA TRP A 181 -23.71 17.11 19.05
C TRP A 181 -23.19 18.50 19.40
N CYS A 182 -22.07 18.96 18.81
CA CYS A 182 -21.52 20.29 19.05
C CYS A 182 -22.51 21.43 18.75
N PRO A 183 -23.27 21.42 17.63
CA PRO A 183 -24.32 22.41 17.36
C PRO A 183 -25.58 22.26 18.24
N LEU A 184 -25.79 21.08 18.82
CA LEU A 184 -26.96 20.80 19.68
C LEU A 184 -26.72 21.14 21.14
N GLY A 185 -25.50 21.00 21.64
CA GLY A 185 -25.15 21.32 23.02
C GLY A 185 -25.45 22.79 23.32
N THR A 186 -25.12 23.69 22.39
CA THR A 186 -25.45 25.10 22.49
C THR A 186 -26.95 25.38 22.31
N ARG A 187 -27.65 24.70 21.39
CA ARG A 187 -29.10 24.95 21.17
C ARG A 187 -30.02 24.31 22.24
N LYS A 188 -29.70 23.13 22.76
CA LYS A 188 -30.48 22.49 23.84
C LYS A 188 -30.27 23.17 25.19
N LEU A 189 -29.07 23.69 25.48
CA LEU A 189 -28.84 24.52 26.68
C LEU A 189 -29.67 25.81 26.61
N TRP A 190 -29.79 26.44 25.43
CA TRP A 190 -30.66 27.62 25.26
C TRP A 190 -32.16 27.30 25.38
N ILE A 191 -32.64 26.18 24.80
CA ILE A 191 -34.06 25.79 24.90
C ILE A 191 -34.41 25.35 26.33
N ARG A 192 -33.50 24.67 27.05
CA ARG A 192 -33.72 24.25 28.45
C ARG A 192 -33.55 25.41 29.44
N ALA A 193 -32.70 26.40 29.13
CA ALA A 193 -32.59 27.63 29.91
C ALA A 193 -33.82 28.55 29.74
N GLN A 194 -34.35 28.71 28.52
CA GLN A 194 -35.59 29.47 28.30
C GLN A 194 -36.83 28.78 28.89
N GLY A 195 -36.88 27.44 28.88
CA GLY A 195 -37.99 26.69 29.48
C GLY A 195 -38.06 26.76 31.01
N ASN A 196 -36.94 27.07 31.69
CA ASN A 196 -36.90 27.22 33.15
C ASN A 196 -37.15 28.68 33.60
N GLN A 197 -36.86 29.65 32.74
CA GLN A 197 -37.17 31.07 32.99
C GLN A 197 -38.69 31.35 32.89
N LEU A 198 -39.41 30.61 32.03
CA LEU A 198 -40.86 30.76 31.84
C LEU A 198 -41.72 30.01 32.88
N ARG A 199 -41.11 29.19 33.74
CA ARG A 199 -41.82 28.53 34.87
C ARG A 199 -41.74 29.31 36.19
N GLN A 200 -40.92 30.37 36.27
CA GLN A 200 -40.86 31.22 37.48
C GLN A 200 -41.72 32.49 37.39
N HIS A 201 -42.45 32.70 36.29
CA HIS A 201 -43.37 33.83 36.13
C HIS A 201 -44.85 33.42 36.03
N LEU A 202 -45.14 32.15 36.31
CA LEU A 202 -46.50 31.59 36.32
C LEU A 202 -46.70 30.64 37.51
N LEU A 203 -46.28 31.12 38.68
CA LEU A 203 -46.82 30.82 40.00
C LEU A 203 -46.97 32.15 40.75
#